data_AF-A0AAE0YPW2-F1
#
_entry.id   AF-A0AAE0YPW2-F1
#
_cell.length_a   1.000
_cell.length_b   1.000
_cell.length_c   1.000
_cell.angle_alpha   90.00
_cell.angle_beta   90.00
_cell.angle_gamma   90.00
#
_symmetry.space_group_name_H-M   'P 1'
#
loop_
_entity.id
_entity.type
_entity.pdbx_description
1 polymer ?
#
loop_
_entity_poly.entity_id
_entity_poly.type
_entity_poly.pdbx_seq_one_letter_code
_entity_poly.pdbx_strand_id
1 'polypeptide(L)' 'VPEGLTSTEQLVRTGTELARLILLQALSVERYQAIAKPFSVSKVKARKRAIVVSVSVWVLVLIVSGLALR' A
#
# COMPACT_ATOMS: atom_id res chain seq x y z
N VAL A 1 8.29 -9.62 29.15
CA VAL A 1 7.82 -8.63 28.16
C VAL A 1 6.31 -8.65 28.20
N PRO A 2 5.62 -7.51 28.31
CA PRO A 2 4.16 -7.51 28.35
C PRO A 2 3.62 -8.04 27.01
N GLU A 3 2.72 -9.03 27.07
CA GLU A 3 2.18 -9.75 25.90
C GLU A 3 1.48 -8.81 24.88
N GLY A 4 1.01 -7.65 25.34
CA GLY A 4 0.45 -6.62 24.48
C GLY A 4 1.48 -5.96 23.56
N LEU A 5 2.74 -5.81 24.00
CA LEU A 5 3.78 -5.13 23.21
C LEU A 5 4.20 -5.97 22.00
N THR A 6 4.41 -7.27 22.22
CA THR A 6 4.74 -8.23 21.15
C THR A 6 3.64 -8.35 20.09
N SER A 7 2.37 -8.24 20.50
CA SER A 7 1.22 -8.29 19.57
C SER A 7 1.14 -7.02 18.71
N THR A 8 1.39 -5.85 19.28
CA THR A 8 1.43 -4.58 18.53
C THR A 8 2.59 -4.53 17.54
N GLU A 9 3.76 -5.03 17.91
CA GLU A 9 4.93 -5.09 17.02
C GLU A 9 4.68 -6.01 15.81
N GLN A 10 4.09 -7.19 16.04
CA GLN A 10 3.73 -8.11 14.97
C GLN A 10 2.69 -7.52 14.01
N LEU A 11 1.75 -6.73 14.53
CA LEU A 11 0.74 -6.05 13.73
C LEU A 11 1.32 -4.97 12.83
N VAL A 12 2.13 -4.08 13.42
CA VAL A 12 2.81 -3.02 12.67
C VAL A 12 3.71 -3.63 11.59
N ARG A 13 4.42 -4.72 11.91
CA ARG A 13 5.29 -5.41 10.96
C ARG A 13 4.51 -6.03 9.80
N THR A 14 3.40 -6.70 10.08
CA THR A 14 2.55 -7.29 9.04
C THR A 14 1.90 -6.22 8.16
N GLY A 15 1.37 -5.16 8.76
CA GLY A 15 0.75 -4.04 8.03
C GLY A 15 1.74 -3.31 7.13
N THR A 16 2.96 -3.06 7.62
CA THR A 16 4.01 -2.39 6.83
C THR A 16 4.51 -3.25 5.67
N GLU A 17 4.67 -4.56 5.84
CA GLU A 17 5.07 -5.46 4.75
C GLU A 17 4.00 -5.55 3.66
N LEU A 18 2.71 -5.65 4.02
CA LEU A 18 1.61 -5.64 3.05
C LEU A 18 1.55 -4.32 2.26
N ALA A 19 1.67 -3.18 2.95
CA ALA A 19 1.72 -1.88 2.32
C ALA A 19 2.91 -1.77 1.34
N ARG A 20 4.08 -2.26 1.77
CA ARG A 20 5.29 -2.27 0.94
C ARG A 20 5.08 -3.06 -0.34
N LEU A 21 4.56 -4.28 -0.27
CA LEU A 21 4.34 -5.13 -1.45
C LEU A 21 3.40 -4.48 -2.47
N ILE A 22 2.30 -3.90 -2.00
CA ILE A 22 1.31 -3.27 -2.88
C ILE A 22 1.84 -1.98 -3.50
N LEU A 23 2.50 -1.13 -2.71
CA LEU A 23 3.05 0.14 -3.19
C LEU A 23 4.21 -0.07 -4.17
N LEU A 24 5.10 -1.04 -3.92
CA LEU A 24 6.20 -1.35 -4.84
C LEU A 24 5.65 -1.85 -6.18
N GLN A 25 4.64 -2.71 -6.14
CA GLN A 25 4.02 -3.22 -7.36
C GLN A 25 3.32 -2.11 -8.14
N ALA A 26 2.59 -1.23 -7.46
CA ALA A 26 1.94 -0.07 -8.08
C ALA A 26 2.95 0.88 -8.73
N LEU A 27 4.07 1.16 -8.05
CA LEU A 27 5.17 1.96 -8.60
C LEU A 27 5.78 1.31 -9.84
N SER A 28 6.00 -0.01 -9.79
CA SER A 28 6.53 -0.78 -10.93
C SER A 28 5.59 -0.69 -12.14
N VAL A 29 4.28 -0.82 -11.94
CA VAL A 29 3.28 -0.67 -13.01
C VAL A 29 3.29 0.75 -13.60
N GLU A 30 3.35 1.79 -12.76
CA GLU A 30 3.45 3.17 -13.25
C GLU A 30 4.69 3.39 -14.12
N ARG A 31 5.84 2.87 -13.69
CA ARG A 31 7.10 3.00 -14.44
C ARG A 31 7.07 2.21 -15.74
N TYR A 32 6.54 0.99 -15.72
CA TYR A 32 6.33 0.20 -16.92
C TYR A 32 5.42 0.92 -17.93
N GLN A 33 4.30 1.48 -17.47
CA GLN A 33 3.40 2.22 -18.34
C GLN A 33 4.05 3.48 -18.94
N ALA A 34 4.85 4.21 -18.15
CA ALA A 34 5.56 5.38 -18.62
C ALA A 34 6.60 5.05 -19.72
N ILE A 35 7.26 3.89 -19.62
CA ILE A 35 8.30 3.47 -20.58
C ILE A 35 7.69 2.78 -21.80
N ALA A 36 6.82 1.78 -21.59
CA ALA A 36 6.28 0.94 -22.65
C ALA A 36 5.12 1.61 -23.41
N LYS A 37 4.39 2.53 -22.76
CA LYS A 37 3.21 3.21 -23.37
C LYS A 37 3.15 4.70 -23.01
N PRO A 38 4.16 5.50 -23.40
CA PRO A 38 4.32 6.90 -22.98
C PRO A 38 3.14 7.82 -23.34
N PHE A 39 2.40 7.53 -24.42
CA PHE A 39 1.25 8.33 -24.86
C PHE A 39 -0.11 7.75 -24.46
N SER A 40 -0.15 6.55 -23.86
CA SER A 40 -1.40 5.90 -23.46
C SER A 40 -1.98 6.48 -22.17
N VAL A 41 -1.11 6.98 -21.29
CA VAL A 41 -1.49 7.37 -19.93
C VAL A 41 -1.25 8.87 -19.72
N SER A 42 -2.34 9.63 -19.59
CA SER A 42 -2.25 11.03 -19.16
C SER A 42 -1.71 11.13 -17.74
N LYS A 43 -0.79 12.07 -17.49
CA LYS A 43 -0.24 12.37 -16.15
C LYS A 43 -1.34 12.58 -15.10
N VAL A 44 -2.49 13.13 -15.49
CA VAL A 44 -3.64 13.35 -14.61
C VAL A 44 -4.28 12.02 -14.17
N LYS A 45 -4.40 11.05 -15.10
CA LYS A 45 -4.95 9.73 -14.82
C LYS A 45 -4.00 8.90 -13.94
N ALA A 46 -2.69 9.00 -14.18
CA ALA A 46 -1.67 8.37 -13.33
C ALA A 46 -1.74 8.90 -11.90
N ARG A 47 -1.75 10.23 -11.71
CA ARG A 47 -1.87 10.84 -10.38
C ARG A 47 -3.14 10.43 -9.65
N LYS A 48 -4.29 10.38 -10.32
CA LYS A 48 -5.54 9.88 -9.72
C LYS A 48 -5.40 8.42 -9.26
N ARG A 49 -4.82 7.54 -10.09
CA ARG A 49 -4.57 6.13 -9.73
C ARG A 49 -3.64 6.02 -8.53
N ALA A 50 -2.54 6.76 -8.49
CA ALA A 50 -1.61 6.76 -7.36
C ALA A 50 -2.29 7.16 -6.05
N ILE A 51 -3.15 8.20 -6.07
CA ILE A 51 -3.91 8.62 -4.88
C ILE A 51 -4.85 7.50 -4.44
N VAL A 52 -5.62 6.90 -5.36
CA VAL A 52 -6.56 5.82 -5.05
C VAL A 52 -5.83 4.60 -4.47
N VAL A 53 -4.70 4.20 -5.05
CA VAL A 53 -3.89 3.08 -4.56
C VAL A 53 -3.31 3.39 -3.18
N SER A 54 -2.77 4.59 -2.97
CA SER A 54 -2.23 4.98 -1.67
C SER A 54 -3.31 4.97 -0.58
N VAL A 55 -4.48 5.58 -0.84
CA VAL A 55 -5.61 5.59 0.10
C VAL A 55 -6.09 4.17 0.40
N SER A 56 -6.25 3.32 -0.61
CA SER A 56 -6.71 1.93 -0.42
C SER A 56 -5.71 1.08 0.36
N VAL A 57 -4.40 1.27 0.16
CA VAL A 57 -3.36 0.61 0.96
C VAL A 57 -3.47 1.01 2.44
N TRP A 58 -3.59 2.30 2.74
CA TRP A 58 -3.72 2.75 4.13
C TRP A 58 -5.00 2.27 4.79
N VAL A 59 -6.13 2.27 4.07
CA VAL A 59 -7.39 1.69 4.56
C VAL A 59 -7.23 0.20 4.86
N LEU A 60 -6.57 -0.56 3.97
CA LEU A 60 -6.31 -1.98 4.19
C LEU A 60 -5.45 -2.21 5.42
N VAL A 61 -4.39 -1.43 5.61
CA VAL A 61 -3.52 -1.51 6.81
C VAL A 61 -4.34 -1.25 8.07
N LEU A 62 -5.20 -0.23 8.07
CA LEU A 62 -6.06 0.09 9.21
C LEU A 62 -7.09 -1.00 9.49
N ILE A 63 -7.68 -1.61 8.46
CA ILE A 63 -8.61 -2.72 8.62
C ILE A 63 -7.90 -3.92 9.23
N VAL A 64 -6.75 -4.33 8.67
CA VAL A 64 -5.97 -5.46 9.21
C VAL A 64 -5.51 -5.19 10.64
N SER A 65 -5.07 -3.97 10.92
CA SER A 65 -4.65 -3.56 12.27
C SER A 65 -5.83 -3.58 13.25
N GLY A 66 -6.98 -3.04 12.85
CA GLY A 66 -8.19 -3.00 13.67
C GLY A 66 -8.86 -4.37 13.84
N LEU A 67 -8.75 -5.27 12.87
CA LEU A 67 -9.26 -6.63 12.97
C LEU A 67 -8.47 -7.46 14.00
N ALA A 68 -7.17 -7.21 14.12
CA ALA A 68 -6.32 -7.92 15.07
C ALA A 68 -6.31 -7.31 16.49
N LEU A 69 -6.93 -6.14 16.65
CA LEU A 69 -7.25 -5.55 17.96
C LEU A 69 -8.56 -6.11 18.55
N ARG A 70 -9.35 -6.85 17.76
CA ARG A 70 -10.55 -7.58 18.19
C ARG A 70 -10.23 -9.02 18.54
#